data_AF-A0AAD4QQF1-F1
#
_entry.id   AF-A0AAD4QQF1-F1
#
_cell.length_a   1.000
_cell.length_b   1.000
_cell.length_c   1.000
_cell.angle_alpha   90.00
_cell.angle_beta   90.00
_cell.angle_gamma   90.00
#
_symmetry.space_group_name_H-M   'P 1'
#
loop_
_entity.id
_entity.type
_entity.pdbx_description
1 polymer ?
#
loop_
_entity_poly.entity_id
_entity_poly.type
_entity_poly.pdbx_seq_one_letter_code
_entity_poly.pdbx_strand_id
1 'polypeptide(L)'
;MLPAATPPSSPIIAASCNPPPFRMVLSILNSDPSLCDTENISPQSILVSPQKSRRSNRRSRAHNIPGGIKHLSDPKRRRRVSSRSTPSPLFTRSPPRPPRLRIKSGNTAKNDPLTAVTPVSESQHPQTRSPAPISITFPRRLPDLPSKPISSEVLASLGFTPEVPAQYIRDRIDLIAPSMYQALRSTHATASGTTLPKTFTISSVSCPTSAMLPTHMAAVYSSSPSAPEPRRVTLYPIHQSILSLYCANLPVLTPSTPRPTTPGSSFEVPVVPLALPHPESFSVLVQFLYLKDVQPLLETFLCLTPAGGLPTDLDQPARYDAFVVEYSTILAQNYTAQRLACQAAKIHGFWRNAYALGISDVDLQAFYDMAWEVLMKALVLSGNCAPAIVSA
;
A
#
# COMPACT_ATOMS: atom_id res chain seq x y z
N MET A 1 -60.10 12.11 2.80
CA MET A 1 -59.13 12.46 3.86
C MET A 1 -58.88 11.21 4.69
N LEU A 2 -57.72 10.58 4.52
CA LEU A 2 -57.26 9.41 5.28
C LEU A 2 -55.93 9.81 5.96
N PRO A 3 -55.70 9.51 7.24
CA PRO A 3 -54.47 9.91 7.91
C PRO A 3 -53.34 8.93 7.60
N ALA A 4 -52.15 9.49 7.34
CA ALA A 4 -50.92 8.75 7.11
C ALA A 4 -50.36 8.21 8.43
N ALA A 5 -50.09 6.91 8.48
CA ALA A 5 -49.44 6.25 9.61
C ALA A 5 -47.92 6.39 9.51
N THR A 6 -47.30 6.91 10.57
CA THR A 6 -45.85 6.98 10.77
C THR A 6 -45.29 5.62 11.22
N PRO A 7 -44.16 5.15 10.68
CA PRO A 7 -43.52 3.91 11.13
C PRO A 7 -42.67 4.11 12.40
N PRO A 8 -42.50 3.05 13.23
CA PRO A 8 -41.75 3.12 14.48
C PRO A 8 -40.24 3.06 14.27
N SER A 9 -39.53 3.97 14.94
CA SER A 9 -38.07 4.04 15.02
C SER A 9 -37.51 2.85 15.81
N SER A 10 -36.62 2.06 15.19
CA SER A 10 -35.89 0.99 15.90
C SER A 10 -34.58 1.51 16.50
N PRO A 11 -34.20 1.08 17.72
CA PRO A 11 -32.97 1.51 18.37
C PRO A 11 -31.74 0.82 17.76
N ILE A 12 -30.72 1.61 17.43
CA ILE A 12 -29.40 1.14 17.00
C ILE A 12 -28.63 0.66 18.23
N ILE A 13 -28.48 -0.65 18.38
CA ILE A 13 -27.58 -1.26 19.38
C ILE A 13 -26.18 -1.31 18.77
N ALA A 14 -25.30 -0.41 19.21
CA ALA A 14 -23.87 -0.49 18.89
C ALA A 14 -23.22 -1.62 19.72
N ALA A 15 -22.91 -2.74 19.07
CA ALA A 15 -22.17 -3.83 19.68
C ALA A 15 -20.71 -3.40 19.93
N SER A 16 -20.40 -3.05 21.18
CA SER A 16 -19.03 -2.82 21.64
C SER A 16 -18.31 -4.15 21.84
N CYS A 17 -17.53 -4.56 20.83
CA CYS A 17 -16.56 -5.64 20.98
C CYS A 17 -15.26 -5.04 21.53
N ASN A 18 -15.09 -5.05 22.86
CA ASN A 18 -13.83 -4.72 23.50
C ASN A 18 -12.93 -5.98 23.52
N PRO A 19 -11.83 -6.04 22.73
CA PRO A 19 -10.82 -7.08 22.89
C PRO A 19 -10.05 -6.90 24.22
N PRO A 20 -9.43 -7.96 24.77
CA PRO A 20 -8.67 -7.87 26.02
C PRO A 20 -7.48 -6.90 25.88
N PRO A 21 -7.04 -6.28 27.00
CA PRO A 21 -5.97 -5.30 27.00
C PRO A 21 -4.63 -5.94 26.59
N PHE A 22 -4.14 -5.59 25.40
CA PHE A 22 -2.81 -5.98 24.94
C PHE A 22 -1.78 -4.94 25.40
N ARG A 23 -0.78 -5.37 26.17
CA ARG A 23 0.38 -4.54 26.51
C ARG A 23 1.34 -4.54 25.33
N MET A 24 1.27 -3.52 24.48
CA MET A 24 2.15 -3.36 23.32
C MET A 24 3.45 -2.69 23.75
N VAL A 25 4.59 -3.33 23.47
CA VAL A 25 5.92 -2.72 23.61
C VAL A 25 6.38 -2.32 22.22
N LEU A 26 6.38 -1.00 21.96
CA LEU A 26 6.80 -0.42 20.68
C LEU A 26 8.32 -0.24 20.71
N SER A 27 9.05 -1.05 19.95
CA SER A 27 10.47 -0.83 19.68
C SER A 27 10.63 -0.24 18.28
N ILE A 28 11.16 0.99 18.19
CA ILE A 28 11.61 1.58 16.94
C ILE A 28 13.11 1.27 16.84
N LEU A 29 13.50 0.45 15.86
CA LEU A 29 14.91 0.14 15.66
C LEU A 29 15.63 1.36 15.03
N ASN A 30 16.62 1.87 15.75
CA ASN A 30 17.68 2.69 15.17
C ASN A 30 18.81 1.75 14.74
N SER A 31 19.10 1.70 13.44
CA SER A 31 20.34 1.12 12.94
C SER A 31 20.75 1.92 11.71
N ASP A 32 21.60 2.92 11.94
CA ASP A 32 22.44 3.48 10.88
C ASP A 32 23.84 3.68 11.46
N PRO A 33 24.84 2.88 11.06
CA PRO A 33 26.21 3.02 11.48
C PRO A 33 26.96 3.91 10.48
N SER A 34 26.59 5.19 10.37
CA SER A 34 27.45 6.17 9.71
C SER A 34 27.12 7.58 10.17
N LEU A 35 27.80 8.04 11.22
CA LEU A 35 28.31 9.41 11.40
C LEU A 35 28.90 9.53 12.81
N CYS A 36 30.19 9.23 12.91
CA CYS A 36 31.04 9.70 14.01
C CYS A 36 31.68 11.05 13.60
N ASP A 37 31.57 12.01 14.52
CA ASP A 37 32.51 13.09 14.86
C ASP A 37 32.73 14.23 13.83
N THR A 38 32.83 15.53 14.16
CA THR A 38 32.99 16.38 15.37
C THR A 38 32.83 17.84 14.85
N GLU A 39 32.36 18.89 15.53
CA GLU A 39 32.88 19.69 16.66
C GLU A 39 31.74 20.70 17.02
N ASN A 40 31.31 20.92 18.27
CA ASN A 40 31.94 21.59 19.42
C ASN A 40 32.34 23.06 19.19
N ILE A 41 31.44 24.01 19.49
CA ILE A 41 31.73 25.36 20.04
C ILE A 41 30.52 25.78 20.90
N SER A 42 30.81 26.29 22.10
CA SER A 42 29.86 26.80 23.12
C SER A 42 30.22 28.28 23.48
N PRO A 43 29.55 28.99 24.41
CA PRO A 43 28.76 30.19 24.08
C PRO A 43 29.08 31.45 24.91
N GLN A 44 28.96 32.66 24.35
CA GLN A 44 28.86 33.96 25.07
C GLN A 44 28.24 35.00 24.10
N SER A 45 27.54 36.08 24.42
CA SER A 45 26.84 36.64 25.60
C SER A 45 26.13 37.93 25.09
N ILE A 46 24.86 38.14 25.49
CA ILE A 46 24.24 39.37 26.04
C ILE A 46 24.44 40.78 25.35
N LEU A 47 23.31 41.55 25.31
CA LEU A 47 23.08 43.03 25.35
C LEU A 47 22.75 43.83 24.05
N VAL A 48 21.44 44.15 23.93
CA VAL A 48 20.77 45.48 23.78
C VAL A 48 21.30 46.56 22.80
N SER A 49 20.39 46.94 21.86
CA SER A 49 20.05 48.21 21.15
C SER A 49 20.64 49.58 21.59
N PRO A 50 20.37 50.73 20.91
CA PRO A 50 19.91 51.05 19.52
C PRO A 50 20.71 52.20 18.83
N GLN A 51 20.57 52.45 17.52
CA GLN A 51 20.32 53.81 16.94
C GLN A 51 20.41 53.90 15.40
N LYS A 52 19.77 54.98 14.92
CA LYS A 52 19.33 55.35 13.57
C LYS A 52 20.42 55.81 12.57
N SER A 53 20.01 55.71 11.29
CA SER A 53 20.26 56.61 10.15
C SER A 53 21.64 56.59 9.47
N ARG A 54 21.64 56.28 8.17
CA ARG A 54 21.83 57.27 7.09
C ARG A 54 21.78 56.60 5.71
N ARG A 55 21.10 57.28 4.79
CA ARG A 55 21.15 57.07 3.34
C ARG A 55 22.59 57.22 2.83
N SER A 56 23.01 56.33 1.94
CA SER A 56 23.88 56.73 0.83
C SER A 56 23.69 55.79 -0.36
N ASN A 57 23.32 56.42 -1.48
CA ASN A 57 23.39 55.88 -2.83
C ASN A 57 24.74 55.20 -3.11
N ARG A 58 24.70 53.96 -3.58
CA ARG A 58 25.73 53.43 -4.49
C ARG A 58 25.07 52.61 -5.59
N ARG A 59 25.00 53.23 -6.78
CA ARG A 59 24.96 52.54 -8.06
C ARG A 59 26.19 51.62 -8.14
N SER A 60 26.00 50.33 -8.40
CA SER A 60 26.88 49.61 -9.33
C SER A 60 26.29 48.26 -9.74
N ARG A 61 26.13 48.13 -11.06
CA ARG A 61 26.31 46.95 -11.89
C ARG A 61 25.38 45.74 -11.70
N ALA A 62 24.51 45.64 -12.69
CA ALA A 62 23.84 44.44 -13.15
C ALA A 62 24.82 43.27 -13.33
N HIS A 63 24.44 42.12 -12.78
CA HIS A 63 24.76 40.82 -13.35
C HIS A 63 23.45 40.03 -13.50
N ASN A 64 23.19 39.65 -14.74
CA ASN A 64 22.07 38.83 -15.17
C ASN A 64 22.10 37.47 -14.47
N ILE A 65 21.06 37.14 -13.71
CA ILE A 65 20.73 35.77 -13.32
C ILE A 65 19.43 35.40 -14.06
N PRO A 66 19.47 34.56 -15.09
CA PRO A 66 18.27 34.03 -15.70
C PRO A 66 17.87 32.71 -14.99
N GLY A 67 16.64 32.63 -14.47
CA GLY A 67 16.04 31.33 -14.12
C GLY A 67 15.16 31.29 -12.88
N GLY A 68 14.24 32.24 -12.70
CA GLY A 68 13.12 32.06 -11.78
C GLY A 68 12.07 31.15 -12.40
N ILE A 69 11.93 29.92 -11.88
CA ILE A 69 10.88 28.99 -12.29
C ILE A 69 9.59 29.39 -11.55
N LYS A 70 8.71 30.06 -12.28
CA LYS A 70 7.28 30.19 -11.98
C LYS A 70 6.51 29.28 -12.94
N HIS A 71 5.33 28.83 -12.50
CA HIS A 71 4.30 28.03 -13.19
C HIS A 71 4.38 26.49 -13.09
N LEU A 72 3.59 25.94 -12.16
CA LEU A 72 2.92 24.64 -12.27
C LEU A 72 1.42 24.91 -12.35
N SER A 73 0.91 25.01 -13.58
CA SER A 73 -0.50 24.84 -13.95
C SER A 73 -0.65 25.04 -15.47
N ASP A 74 -0.08 24.14 -16.27
CA ASP A 74 -0.51 23.93 -17.67
C ASP A 74 -0.01 22.56 -18.21
N PRO A 75 -0.90 21.59 -18.51
CA PRO A 75 -0.50 20.28 -19.01
C PRO A 75 -0.43 20.30 -20.54
N LYS A 76 0.52 21.05 -21.10
CA LYS A 76 0.90 20.99 -22.52
C LYS A 76 2.16 21.83 -22.69
N ARG A 77 3.36 21.22 -22.65
CA ARG A 77 4.53 21.53 -23.52
C ARG A 77 5.88 20.99 -22.99
N ARG A 78 6.47 20.09 -23.80
CA ARG A 78 7.91 19.71 -23.95
C ARG A 78 8.52 18.82 -22.84
N ARG A 79 9.44 17.89 -23.12
CA ARG A 79 10.77 18.08 -23.78
C ARG A 79 11.31 16.75 -24.35
N ARG A 80 11.74 16.71 -25.63
CA ARG A 80 13.15 16.70 -26.10
C ARG A 80 14.16 16.11 -25.11
N VAL A 81 14.52 14.85 -25.34
CA VAL A 81 15.65 14.15 -24.71
C VAL A 81 16.88 14.29 -25.61
N SER A 82 17.99 14.72 -25.00
CA SER A 82 19.32 14.75 -25.57
C SER A 82 19.98 13.39 -25.34
N SER A 83 20.37 12.71 -26.41
CA SER A 83 21.06 11.42 -26.39
C SER A 83 22.57 11.62 -26.25
N ARG A 84 23.16 11.02 -25.21
CA ARG A 84 24.60 10.75 -25.17
C ARG A 84 24.83 9.34 -24.64
N SER A 85 25.00 8.42 -25.58
CA SER A 85 25.37 7.03 -25.36
C SER A 85 26.88 6.91 -25.10
N THR A 86 27.25 6.11 -24.10
CA THR A 86 28.60 5.54 -23.94
C THR A 86 28.44 4.02 -23.85
N PRO A 87 29.28 3.22 -24.51
CA PRO A 87 29.18 1.76 -24.50
C PRO A 87 29.95 1.17 -23.32
N SER A 88 29.41 0.14 -22.68
CA SER A 88 30.14 -0.72 -21.74
C SER A 88 30.23 -2.15 -22.29
N PRO A 89 31.33 -2.88 -22.00
CA PRO A 89 31.67 -4.11 -22.70
C PRO A 89 31.13 -5.39 -22.04
N LEU A 90 31.18 -6.43 -22.87
CA LEU A 90 30.70 -7.80 -22.72
C LEU A 90 31.29 -8.54 -21.51
N PHE A 91 30.43 -9.23 -20.74
CA PHE A 91 30.82 -10.30 -19.83
C PHE A 91 30.21 -11.64 -20.27
N THR A 92 31.10 -12.60 -20.52
CA THR A 92 30.83 -14.00 -20.82
C THR A 92 30.32 -14.75 -19.59
N ARG A 93 29.25 -15.53 -19.78
CA ARG A 93 28.48 -16.24 -18.74
C ARG A 93 28.85 -17.72 -18.74
N SER A 94 29.34 -18.25 -17.62
CA SER A 94 29.58 -19.68 -17.39
C SER A 94 28.29 -20.40 -16.93
N PRO A 95 28.11 -21.71 -17.22
CA PRO A 95 26.88 -22.45 -16.92
C PRO A 95 26.81 -22.97 -15.47
N PRO A 96 25.59 -23.16 -14.91
CA PRO A 96 25.39 -23.63 -13.54
C PRO A 96 25.42 -25.16 -13.41
N ARG A 97 25.97 -25.63 -12.28
CA ARG A 97 26.04 -27.03 -11.85
C ARG A 97 24.83 -27.37 -10.95
N PRO A 98 24.12 -28.50 -11.14
CA PRO A 98 22.93 -28.82 -10.34
C PRO A 98 23.27 -29.43 -8.96
N PRO A 99 22.49 -29.14 -7.89
CA PRO A 99 22.66 -29.77 -6.59
C PRO A 99 21.90 -31.10 -6.48
N ARG A 100 22.59 -32.13 -5.97
CA ARG A 100 22.02 -33.41 -5.52
C ARG A 100 21.35 -33.23 -4.15
N LEU A 101 20.05 -33.49 -4.06
CA LEU A 101 19.33 -33.65 -2.79
C LEU A 101 19.33 -35.13 -2.38
N ARG A 102 19.89 -35.43 -1.20
CA ARG A 102 19.92 -36.76 -0.58
C ARG A 102 19.06 -36.69 0.69
N ILE A 103 17.83 -37.19 0.61
CA ILE A 103 16.94 -37.34 1.77
C ILE A 103 17.08 -38.77 2.28
N LYS A 104 17.64 -38.93 3.48
CA LYS A 104 17.57 -40.18 4.26
C LYS A 104 16.44 -40.03 5.27
N SER A 105 15.34 -40.74 5.05
CA SER A 105 14.29 -40.98 6.04
C SER A 105 14.57 -42.33 6.70
N GLY A 106 14.68 -42.35 8.02
CA GLY A 106 14.89 -43.55 8.82
C GLY A 106 14.05 -43.46 10.08
N ASN A 107 12.81 -43.95 10.00
CA ASN A 107 11.94 -44.14 11.14
C ASN A 107 12.07 -45.60 11.62
N THR A 108 12.76 -45.81 12.73
CA THR A 108 12.65 -47.06 13.51
C THR A 108 11.69 -46.84 14.65
N ALA A 109 10.51 -47.47 14.53
CA ALA A 109 9.58 -47.66 15.62
C ALA A 109 10.16 -48.65 16.63
N LYS A 110 10.16 -48.28 17.91
CA LYS A 110 10.30 -49.21 19.03
C LYS A 110 9.11 -49.00 19.95
N ASN A 111 8.26 -50.02 19.95
CA ASN A 111 7.29 -50.27 20.99
C ASN A 111 8.05 -50.73 22.24
N ASP A 112 7.59 -50.31 23.42
CA ASP A 112 7.57 -51.19 24.58
C ASP A 112 6.40 -50.83 25.51
N PRO A 113 5.85 -51.83 26.24
CA PRO A 113 4.60 -51.68 26.97
C PRO A 113 4.79 -51.66 28.50
N LEU A 114 3.71 -51.22 29.14
CA LEU A 114 3.18 -51.68 30.44
C LEU A 114 3.76 -51.11 31.76
N THR A 115 2.79 -50.65 32.56
CA THR A 115 2.68 -50.69 34.04
C THR A 115 3.38 -49.62 34.87
N ALA A 116 2.58 -48.73 35.46
CA ALA A 116 2.59 -48.48 36.90
C ALA A 116 1.37 -47.64 37.30
N VAL A 117 0.63 -48.14 38.28
CA VAL A 117 -0.45 -47.45 38.99
C VAL A 117 0.20 -46.50 40.01
N THR A 118 -0.18 -45.23 39.98
CA THR A 118 0.23 -44.21 40.98
C THR A 118 -0.98 -43.37 41.41
N PRO A 119 -0.95 -42.81 42.63
CA PRO A 119 -2.14 -42.48 43.40
C PRO A 119 -2.70 -41.09 43.07
N VAL A 120 -3.96 -40.94 43.46
CA VAL A 120 -4.76 -39.71 43.49
C VAL A 120 -3.98 -38.58 44.18
N SER A 121 -3.49 -37.62 43.39
CA SER A 121 -2.96 -36.34 43.86
C SER A 121 -3.86 -35.20 43.40
N GLU A 122 -4.49 -34.60 44.41
CA GLU A 122 -4.71 -33.17 44.62
C GLU A 122 -4.91 -32.27 43.39
N SER A 123 -6.15 -31.78 43.29
CA SER A 123 -6.71 -30.86 42.32
C SER A 123 -5.86 -29.59 42.11
N GLN A 124 -4.86 -29.65 41.24
CA GLN A 124 -4.14 -28.47 40.75
C GLN A 124 -5.07 -27.67 39.82
N HIS A 125 -5.52 -26.52 40.30
CA HIS A 125 -6.20 -25.51 39.49
C HIS A 125 -5.33 -25.17 38.27
N PRO A 126 -5.87 -25.21 37.04
CA PRO A 126 -5.11 -24.85 35.85
C PRO A 126 -4.68 -23.40 35.97
N GLN A 127 -3.38 -23.17 36.22
CA GLN A 127 -2.80 -21.83 36.18
C GLN A 127 -2.95 -21.28 34.76
N THR A 128 -3.91 -20.38 34.58
CA THR A 128 -4.13 -19.62 33.36
C THR A 128 -2.88 -18.79 33.10
N ARG A 129 -1.91 -19.33 32.35
CA ARG A 129 -0.73 -18.58 31.92
C ARG A 129 -1.21 -17.40 31.09
N SER A 130 -1.00 -16.18 31.59
CA SER A 130 -1.27 -14.98 30.82
C SER A 130 -0.45 -15.03 29.53
N PRO A 131 -1.06 -14.81 28.36
CA PRO A 131 -0.34 -14.86 27.10
C PRO A 131 0.79 -13.83 27.12
N ALA A 132 1.98 -14.25 26.72
CA ALA A 132 3.13 -13.36 26.63
C ALA A 132 2.80 -12.17 25.70
N PRO A 133 3.21 -10.94 26.05
CA PRO A 133 2.94 -9.77 25.23
C PRO A 133 3.60 -9.93 23.86
N ILE A 134 2.80 -9.80 22.79
CA ILE A 134 3.29 -9.81 21.41
C ILE A 134 3.94 -8.45 21.16
N SER A 135 5.27 -8.41 21.03
CA SER A 135 5.98 -7.21 20.58
C SER A 135 5.88 -7.10 19.06
N ILE A 136 5.43 -5.94 18.59
CA ILE A 136 5.35 -5.61 17.16
C ILE A 136 6.41 -4.55 16.89
N THR A 137 7.33 -4.84 15.97
CA THR A 137 8.35 -3.89 15.52
C THR A 137 8.00 -3.42 14.11
N PHE A 138 8.04 -2.09 13.91
CA PHE A 138 7.83 -1.47 12.61
C PHE A 138 9.15 -0.90 12.08
N PRO A 139 9.41 -0.95 10.76
CA PRO A 139 10.56 -0.28 10.18
C PRO A 139 10.42 1.24 10.32
N ARG A 140 11.52 1.93 10.58
CA ARG A 140 11.51 3.40 10.72
C ARG A 140 11.05 4.10 9.44
N ARG A 141 11.46 3.56 8.28
CA ARG A 141 11.05 4.00 6.94
C ARG A 141 10.70 2.79 6.09
N LEU A 142 9.74 2.95 5.19
CA LEU A 142 9.48 1.94 4.18
C LEU A 142 10.54 2.06 3.07
N PRO A 143 11.06 0.95 2.55
CA PRO A 143 11.91 0.98 1.36
C PRO A 143 11.13 1.48 0.14
N ASP A 144 11.84 2.12 -0.79
CA ASP A 144 11.28 2.55 -2.07
C ASP A 144 10.71 1.37 -2.85
N LEU A 145 9.62 1.63 -3.57
CA LEU A 145 9.06 0.67 -4.50
C LEU A 145 10.05 0.36 -5.63
N PRO A 146 10.13 -0.91 -6.08
CA PRO A 146 11.09 -1.30 -7.10
C PRO A 146 10.71 -0.70 -8.46
N SER A 147 11.63 0.09 -9.04
CA SER A 147 11.47 0.58 -10.41
C SER A 147 11.90 -0.49 -11.41
N LYS A 148 10.94 -1.28 -11.90
CA LYS A 148 11.16 -2.30 -12.92
C LYS A 148 10.45 -1.92 -14.23
N PRO A 149 11.15 -1.91 -15.37
CA PRO A 149 10.51 -1.64 -16.66
C PRO A 149 9.57 -2.79 -17.04
N ILE A 150 8.49 -2.46 -17.77
CA ILE A 150 7.60 -3.48 -18.38
C ILE A 150 8.38 -4.21 -19.47
N SER A 151 8.29 -5.53 -19.53
CA SER A 151 8.94 -6.31 -20.58
C SER A 151 8.27 -6.09 -21.94
N SER A 152 9.04 -6.18 -23.02
CA SER A 152 8.52 -6.10 -24.39
C SER A 152 7.52 -7.22 -24.70
N GLU A 153 7.70 -8.39 -24.09
CA GLU A 153 6.77 -9.53 -24.19
C GLU A 153 5.37 -9.18 -23.65
N VAL A 154 5.32 -8.49 -22.50
CA VAL A 154 4.06 -8.03 -21.93
C VAL A 154 3.39 -7.01 -22.85
N LEU A 155 4.13 -6.05 -23.41
CA LEU A 155 3.59 -5.08 -24.38
C LEU A 155 3.06 -5.76 -25.64
N ALA A 156 3.79 -6.75 -26.17
CA ALA A 156 3.36 -7.54 -27.32
C ALA A 156 2.08 -8.34 -27.03
N SER A 157 1.93 -8.89 -25.81
CA SER A 157 0.70 -9.59 -25.40
C SER A 157 -0.55 -8.70 -25.37
N LEU A 158 -0.35 -7.38 -25.22
CA LEU A 158 -1.41 -6.38 -25.28
C LEU A 158 -1.65 -5.85 -26.70
N GLY A 159 -0.90 -6.35 -27.69
CA GLY A 159 -0.98 -5.93 -29.09
C GLY A 159 -0.21 -4.65 -29.43
N PHE A 160 0.70 -4.19 -28.56
CA PHE A 160 1.55 -3.03 -28.86
C PHE A 160 2.86 -3.44 -29.53
N THR A 161 3.31 -2.65 -30.51
CA THR A 161 4.63 -2.87 -31.13
C THR A 161 5.74 -2.37 -30.20
N PRO A 162 6.93 -2.99 -30.24
CA PRO A 162 8.04 -2.61 -29.37
C PRO A 162 8.58 -1.20 -29.63
N GLU A 163 8.24 -0.55 -30.75
CA GLU A 163 8.66 0.83 -31.02
C GLU A 163 7.86 1.87 -30.22
N VAL A 164 6.67 1.51 -29.71
CA VAL A 164 5.84 2.44 -28.94
C VAL A 164 6.37 2.53 -27.51
N PRO A 165 6.77 3.72 -27.02
CA PRO A 165 7.26 3.85 -25.65
C PRO A 165 6.19 3.44 -24.63
N ALA A 166 6.58 2.65 -23.64
CA ALA A 166 5.66 2.18 -22.59
C ALA A 166 4.93 3.32 -21.86
N GLN A 167 5.61 4.47 -21.68
CA GLN A 167 4.99 5.65 -21.08
C GLN A 167 3.84 6.22 -21.94
N TYR A 168 4.01 6.26 -23.26
CA TYR A 168 2.95 6.71 -24.16
C TYR A 168 1.70 5.81 -24.04
N ILE A 169 1.91 4.50 -23.90
CA ILE A 169 0.82 3.53 -23.71
C ILE A 169 0.09 3.79 -22.38
N ARG A 170 0.84 3.98 -21.28
CA ARG A 170 0.29 4.33 -19.97
C ARG A 170 -0.53 5.62 -20.02
N ASP A 171 0.03 6.69 -20.60
CA ASP A 171 -0.65 7.97 -20.75
C ASP A 171 -1.99 7.83 -21.51
N ARG A 172 -2.05 6.94 -22.52
CA ARG A 172 -3.30 6.65 -23.25
C ARG A 172 -4.29 5.83 -22.43
N ILE A 173 -3.81 4.87 -21.67
CA ILE A 173 -4.66 4.04 -20.81
C ILE A 173 -5.24 4.87 -19.66
N ASP A 174 -4.48 5.78 -19.08
CA ASP A 174 -4.94 6.64 -17.98
C ASP A 174 -6.11 7.54 -18.39
N LEU A 175 -6.21 7.92 -19.67
CA LEU A 175 -7.36 8.67 -20.20
C LEU A 175 -8.68 7.87 -20.18
N ILE A 176 -8.62 6.54 -20.29
CA ILE A 176 -9.80 5.67 -20.34
C ILE A 176 -10.01 4.85 -19.07
N ALA A 177 -8.99 4.77 -18.19
CA ALA A 177 -9.02 3.98 -16.98
C ALA A 177 -10.20 4.33 -16.05
N PRO A 178 -10.60 5.60 -15.83
CA PRO A 178 -11.79 5.90 -15.02
C PRO A 178 -13.08 5.23 -15.55
N SER A 179 -13.28 5.22 -16.86
CA SER A 179 -14.43 4.53 -17.48
C SER A 179 -14.34 3.01 -17.35
N MET A 180 -13.14 2.45 -17.48
CA MET A 180 -12.88 1.02 -17.24
C MET A 180 -13.19 0.65 -15.79
N TYR A 181 -12.80 1.48 -14.81
CA TYR A 181 -13.09 1.26 -13.40
C TYR A 181 -14.58 1.33 -13.10
N GLN A 182 -15.30 2.26 -13.73
CA GLN A 182 -16.76 2.33 -13.58
C GLN A 182 -17.46 1.07 -14.07
N ALA A 183 -16.98 0.46 -15.16
CA ALA A 183 -17.47 -0.82 -15.64
C ALA A 183 -17.14 -2.00 -14.69
N LEU A 184 -16.00 -1.95 -13.99
CA LEU A 184 -15.70 -2.93 -12.93
C LEU A 184 -16.70 -2.83 -11.77
N ARG A 185 -17.09 -1.61 -11.37
CA ARG A 185 -18.03 -1.39 -10.26
C ARG A 185 -19.45 -1.88 -10.54
N SER A 186 -19.85 -1.91 -11.80
CA SER A 186 -21.15 -2.45 -12.24
C SER A 186 -21.09 -3.94 -12.60
N THR A 187 -19.91 -4.56 -12.51
CA THR A 187 -19.75 -5.99 -12.73
C THR A 187 -20.20 -6.77 -11.51
N HIS A 188 -21.19 -7.63 -11.69
CA HIS A 188 -21.63 -8.56 -10.67
C HIS A 188 -21.10 -9.96 -10.95
N ALA A 189 -20.43 -10.54 -9.95
CA ALA A 189 -19.85 -11.86 -10.01
C ALA A 189 -20.43 -12.73 -8.88
N THR A 190 -21.17 -13.78 -9.23
CA THR A 190 -21.69 -14.76 -8.27
C THR A 190 -20.88 -16.04 -8.37
N ALA A 191 -20.04 -16.31 -7.37
CA ALA A 191 -19.28 -17.55 -7.32
C ALA A 191 -20.19 -18.68 -6.78
N SER A 192 -20.28 -19.78 -7.51
CA SER A 192 -20.97 -20.99 -7.07
C SER A 192 -19.95 -22.12 -6.92
N GLY A 193 -19.80 -22.66 -5.71
CA GLY A 193 -18.95 -23.83 -5.44
C GLY A 193 -17.84 -23.61 -4.40
N THR A 194 -17.18 -24.72 -4.05
CA THR A 194 -16.11 -24.77 -3.04
C THR A 194 -14.71 -24.74 -3.66
N THR A 195 -14.60 -24.94 -4.97
CA THR A 195 -13.34 -24.95 -5.73
C THR A 195 -13.22 -23.71 -6.60
N LEU A 196 -12.02 -23.15 -6.71
CA LEU A 196 -11.76 -22.02 -7.60
C LEU A 196 -11.91 -22.44 -9.08
N PRO A 197 -12.86 -21.88 -9.84
CA PRO A 197 -13.05 -22.27 -11.24
C PRO A 197 -11.94 -21.66 -12.12
N LYS A 198 -11.70 -22.27 -13.29
CA LYS A 198 -10.72 -21.75 -14.28
C LYS A 198 -11.25 -20.57 -15.08
N THR A 199 -12.57 -20.55 -15.31
CA THR A 199 -13.28 -19.46 -15.97
C THR A 199 -14.42 -18.99 -15.07
N PHE A 200 -14.87 -17.77 -15.31
CA PHE A 200 -15.93 -17.15 -14.52
C PHE A 200 -16.92 -16.45 -15.45
N THR A 201 -18.19 -16.76 -15.30
CA THR A 201 -19.25 -16.12 -16.09
C THR A 201 -19.64 -14.79 -15.44
N ILE A 202 -19.48 -13.70 -16.20
CA ILE A 202 -19.93 -12.37 -15.80
C ILE A 202 -21.30 -12.14 -16.44
N SER A 203 -22.30 -11.89 -15.58
CA SER A 203 -23.64 -11.50 -16.02
C SER A 203 -23.63 -10.06 -16.51
N SER A 204 -24.36 -9.82 -17.59
CA SER A 204 -24.26 -8.59 -18.37
C SER A 204 -24.28 -7.31 -17.55
N VAL A 205 -23.24 -6.52 -17.75
CA VAL A 205 -23.18 -5.11 -17.36
C VAL A 205 -23.83 -4.29 -18.46
N SER A 206 -24.70 -3.34 -18.10
CA SER A 206 -25.18 -2.31 -19.04
C SER A 206 -24.05 -1.34 -19.37
N CYS A 207 -23.00 -1.82 -20.04
CA CYS A 207 -21.89 -1.02 -20.51
C CYS A 207 -22.03 -0.87 -22.04
N PRO A 208 -22.14 0.37 -22.56
CA PRO A 208 -22.33 0.58 -24.00
C PRO A 208 -21.09 0.19 -24.82
N THR A 209 -19.92 0.13 -24.17
CA THR A 209 -18.64 -0.09 -24.86
C THR A 209 -18.00 -1.38 -24.36
N SER A 210 -18.01 -2.42 -25.19
CA SER A 210 -17.36 -3.71 -24.94
C SER A 210 -15.88 -3.55 -24.52
N ALA A 211 -15.20 -2.50 -25.02
CA ALA A 211 -13.82 -2.16 -24.66
C ALA A 211 -13.57 -2.01 -23.14
N MET A 212 -14.59 -1.59 -22.39
CA MET A 212 -14.52 -1.29 -20.95
C MET A 212 -14.91 -2.48 -20.07
N LEU A 213 -15.30 -3.61 -20.67
CA LEU A 213 -15.64 -4.81 -19.90
C LEU A 213 -14.37 -5.46 -19.32
N PRO A 214 -14.43 -6.00 -18.09
CA PRO A 214 -13.34 -6.75 -17.52
C PRO A 214 -12.92 -7.89 -18.43
N THR A 215 -11.62 -8.16 -18.47
CA THR A 215 -11.04 -9.23 -19.29
C THR A 215 -10.77 -10.49 -18.48
N HIS A 216 -10.61 -10.34 -17.16
CA HIS A 216 -10.14 -11.39 -16.26
C HIS A 216 -10.85 -11.26 -14.91
N MET A 217 -10.82 -12.33 -14.14
CA MET A 217 -11.20 -12.35 -12.73
C MET A 217 -9.98 -12.66 -11.87
N ALA A 218 -9.50 -11.70 -11.08
CA ALA A 218 -8.40 -11.93 -10.15
C ALA A 218 -8.91 -12.65 -8.90
N ALA A 219 -8.38 -13.85 -8.63
CA ALA A 219 -8.65 -14.63 -7.44
C ALA A 219 -7.57 -14.38 -6.41
N VAL A 220 -7.83 -13.43 -5.50
CA VAL A 220 -6.85 -12.91 -4.56
C VAL A 220 -6.92 -13.67 -3.25
N TYR A 221 -5.77 -14.13 -2.76
CA TYR A 221 -5.66 -14.89 -1.52
C TYR A 221 -4.35 -14.58 -0.79
N SER A 222 -4.29 -14.96 0.49
CA SER A 222 -3.10 -14.72 1.32
C SER A 222 -1.93 -15.60 0.86
N SER A 223 -0.79 -14.97 0.61
CA SER A 223 0.49 -15.66 0.36
C SER A 223 1.12 -16.24 1.64
N SER A 224 0.57 -15.94 2.82
CA SER A 224 1.12 -16.45 4.08
C SER A 224 0.98 -17.98 4.16
N PRO A 225 2.06 -18.72 4.47
CA PRO A 225 1.98 -20.16 4.68
C PRO A 225 1.17 -20.52 5.92
N SER A 226 1.01 -19.59 6.87
CA SER A 226 0.24 -19.78 8.10
C SER A 226 -1.25 -19.44 7.94
N ALA A 227 -1.71 -19.14 6.73
CA ALA A 227 -3.12 -18.84 6.50
C ALA A 227 -3.98 -20.09 6.76
N PRO A 228 -5.13 -19.95 7.46
CA PRO A 228 -5.99 -21.08 7.76
C PRO A 228 -6.54 -21.73 6.47
N GLU A 229 -6.69 -23.05 6.49
CA GLU A 229 -7.37 -23.81 5.43
C GLU A 229 -8.84 -24.04 5.80
N PRO A 230 -9.79 -23.90 4.84
CA PRO A 230 -9.58 -23.48 3.45
C PRO A 230 -9.21 -21.99 3.34
N ARG A 231 -8.31 -21.66 2.41
CA ARG A 231 -7.87 -20.27 2.21
C ARG A 231 -9.04 -19.42 1.72
N ARG A 232 -9.25 -18.29 2.38
CA ARG A 232 -10.20 -17.27 1.91
C ARG A 232 -9.71 -16.68 0.59
N VAL A 233 -10.55 -16.74 -0.43
CA VAL A 233 -10.32 -16.15 -1.75
C VAL A 233 -11.37 -15.08 -2.02
N THR A 234 -10.93 -13.92 -2.50
CA THR A 234 -11.83 -12.86 -2.96
C THR A 234 -11.64 -12.67 -4.47
N LEU A 235 -12.74 -12.61 -5.22
CA LEU A 235 -12.73 -12.42 -6.66
C LEU A 235 -12.90 -10.94 -7.01
N TYR A 236 -12.05 -10.43 -7.91
CA TYR A 236 -12.09 -9.05 -8.39
C TYR A 236 -12.07 -9.01 -9.92
N PRO A 237 -13.04 -8.37 -10.58
CA PRO A 237 -12.98 -8.17 -12.02
C PRO A 237 -11.84 -7.19 -12.35
N ILE A 238 -11.08 -7.47 -13.40
CA ILE A 238 -9.89 -6.69 -13.77
C ILE A 238 -9.70 -6.61 -15.30
N HIS A 239 -8.94 -5.60 -15.73
CA HIS A 239 -8.43 -5.47 -17.08
C HIS A 239 -6.96 -5.88 -17.12
N GLN A 240 -6.63 -6.79 -18.04
CA GLN A 240 -5.26 -7.24 -18.29
C GLN A 240 -4.35 -6.06 -18.60
N SER A 241 -4.81 -5.09 -19.39
CA SER A 241 -4.03 -3.92 -19.77
C SER A 241 -3.54 -3.13 -18.55
N ILE A 242 -4.40 -2.87 -17.57
CA ILE A 242 -4.05 -2.12 -16.36
C ILE A 242 -3.02 -2.88 -15.54
N LEU A 243 -3.29 -4.16 -15.21
CA LEU A 243 -2.35 -4.93 -14.41
C LEU A 243 -1.01 -5.14 -15.12
N SER A 244 -1.02 -5.41 -16.42
CA SER A 244 0.20 -5.67 -17.20
C SER A 244 1.08 -4.42 -17.34
N LEU A 245 0.48 -3.22 -17.42
CA LEU A 245 1.22 -1.97 -17.54
C LEU A 245 1.74 -1.43 -16.20
N TYR A 246 1.06 -1.74 -15.09
CA TYR A 246 1.41 -1.19 -13.79
C TYR A 246 2.07 -2.19 -12.83
N CYS A 247 1.98 -3.49 -13.07
CA CYS A 247 2.53 -4.53 -12.20
C CYS A 247 3.64 -5.32 -12.92
N ALA A 248 4.88 -4.87 -12.81
CA ALA A 248 6.02 -5.43 -13.56
C ALA A 248 6.45 -6.84 -13.12
N ASN A 249 5.92 -7.38 -12.01
CA ASN A 249 6.19 -8.73 -11.55
C ASN A 249 5.11 -9.75 -11.91
N LEU A 250 4.02 -9.32 -12.56
CA LEU A 250 3.02 -10.26 -13.04
C LEU A 250 3.53 -11.03 -14.28
N PRO A 251 3.22 -12.33 -14.40
CA PRO A 251 3.43 -13.05 -15.65
C PRO A 251 2.50 -12.51 -16.74
N VAL A 252 2.83 -12.79 -18.00
CA VAL A 252 1.90 -12.57 -19.11
C VAL A 252 0.62 -13.35 -18.84
N LEU A 253 -0.52 -12.66 -18.81
CA LEU A 253 -1.81 -13.27 -18.56
C LEU A 253 -2.33 -13.95 -19.83
N THR A 254 -3.02 -15.08 -19.66
CA THR A 254 -3.66 -15.81 -20.76
C THR A 254 -4.66 -14.90 -21.47
N PRO A 255 -4.68 -14.81 -22.80
CA PRO A 255 -5.65 -14.00 -23.51
C PRO A 255 -7.10 -14.37 -23.14
N SER A 256 -7.94 -13.35 -22.88
CA SER A 256 -9.37 -13.57 -22.66
C SER A 256 -10.08 -13.90 -23.97
N THR A 257 -11.11 -14.75 -23.90
CA THR A 257 -11.98 -15.08 -25.05
C THR A 257 -12.64 -13.84 -25.65
N PRO A 258 -13.01 -13.87 -26.95
CA PRO A 258 -13.62 -12.73 -27.62
C PRO A 258 -14.87 -12.26 -26.89
N ARG A 259 -15.00 -10.94 -26.80
CA ARG A 259 -16.07 -10.28 -26.03
C ARG A 259 -17.43 -10.45 -26.71
N PRO A 260 -18.52 -10.45 -25.94
CA PRO A 260 -19.86 -10.51 -26.50
C PRO A 260 -20.12 -9.32 -27.42
N THR A 261 -20.72 -9.60 -28.58
CA THR A 261 -21.17 -8.59 -29.55
C THR A 261 -22.53 -8.01 -29.19
N THR A 262 -23.35 -8.75 -28.43
CA THR A 262 -24.68 -8.33 -28.01
C THR A 262 -24.62 -7.72 -26.61
N PRO A 263 -24.96 -6.42 -26.44
CA PRO A 263 -25.16 -5.83 -25.12
C PRO A 263 -26.24 -6.62 -24.36
N GLY A 264 -26.07 -6.89 -23.07
CA GLY A 264 -27.04 -7.71 -22.34
C GLY A 264 -26.64 -9.18 -22.18
N SER A 265 -25.65 -9.67 -22.94
CA SER A 265 -25.24 -11.08 -22.85
C SER A 265 -24.17 -11.33 -21.79
N SER A 266 -24.22 -12.51 -21.18
CA SER A 266 -23.16 -12.99 -20.29
C SER A 266 -21.93 -13.41 -21.10
N PHE A 267 -20.76 -13.36 -20.46
CA PHE A 267 -19.50 -13.79 -21.07
C PHE A 267 -18.57 -14.42 -20.04
N GLU A 268 -17.68 -15.29 -20.52
CA GLU A 268 -16.69 -15.93 -19.66
C GLU A 268 -15.37 -15.16 -19.69
N VAL A 269 -14.74 -15.08 -18.52
CA VAL A 269 -13.38 -14.57 -18.35
C VAL A 269 -12.50 -15.59 -17.64
N PRO A 270 -11.20 -15.69 -17.97
CA PRO A 270 -10.27 -16.52 -17.22
C PRO A 270 -10.07 -16.00 -15.79
N VAL A 271 -9.89 -16.94 -14.86
CA VAL A 271 -9.59 -16.67 -13.44
C VAL A 271 -8.07 -16.72 -13.22
N VAL A 272 -7.52 -15.64 -12.67
CA VAL A 272 -6.08 -15.49 -12.42
C VAL A 272 -5.82 -15.56 -10.91
N PRO A 273 -5.15 -16.62 -10.40
CA PRO A 273 -4.79 -16.69 -8.99
C PRO A 273 -3.70 -15.67 -8.65
N LEU A 274 -3.92 -14.90 -7.58
CA LEU A 274 -2.98 -13.88 -7.13
C LEU A 274 -2.73 -14.00 -5.62
N ALA A 275 -1.56 -14.56 -5.27
CA ALA A 275 -1.11 -14.65 -3.87
C ALA A 275 -0.52 -13.30 -3.44
N LEU A 276 -1.12 -12.65 -2.44
CA LEU A 276 -0.66 -11.35 -1.95
C LEU A 276 -0.30 -11.38 -0.45
N PRO A 277 0.67 -10.55 -0.01
CA PRO A 277 0.97 -10.39 1.42
C PRO A 277 -0.21 -9.89 2.25
N HIS A 278 -1.07 -9.04 1.68
CA HIS A 278 -2.22 -8.45 2.37
C HIS A 278 -3.46 -8.37 1.45
N PRO A 279 -4.19 -9.48 1.25
CA PRO A 279 -5.31 -9.56 0.30
C PRO A 279 -6.38 -8.47 0.45
N GLU A 280 -6.67 -8.06 1.70
CA GLU A 280 -7.76 -7.14 2.02
C GLU A 280 -7.56 -5.73 1.47
N SER A 281 -6.31 -5.33 1.17
CA SER A 281 -6.01 -4.01 0.60
C SER A 281 -5.92 -4.02 -0.93
N PHE A 282 -6.18 -5.16 -1.59
CA PHE A 282 -6.08 -5.26 -3.03
C PHE A 282 -7.12 -4.39 -3.76
N SER A 283 -8.37 -4.32 -3.28
CA SER A 283 -9.39 -3.48 -3.93
C SER A 283 -9.00 -2.01 -4.00
N VAL A 284 -8.44 -1.50 -2.90
CA VAL A 284 -7.94 -0.13 -2.78
C VAL A 284 -6.74 0.10 -3.71
N LEU A 285 -5.86 -0.89 -3.84
CA LEU A 285 -4.73 -0.83 -4.76
C LEU A 285 -5.19 -0.79 -6.21
N VAL A 286 -6.14 -1.65 -6.57
CA VAL A 286 -6.74 -1.66 -7.91
C VAL A 286 -7.41 -0.32 -8.18
N GLN A 287 -8.20 0.22 -7.26
CA GLN A 287 -8.79 1.56 -7.42
C GLN A 287 -7.74 2.62 -7.74
N PHE A 288 -6.64 2.65 -7.00
CA PHE A 288 -5.54 3.57 -7.28
C PHE A 288 -4.95 3.36 -8.68
N LEU A 289 -4.73 2.12 -9.12
CA LEU A 289 -4.17 1.84 -10.45
C LEU A 289 -5.03 2.37 -11.60
N TYR A 290 -6.34 2.46 -11.42
CA TYR A 290 -7.24 3.01 -12.44
C TYR A 290 -7.44 4.52 -12.34
N LEU A 291 -7.49 5.06 -11.12
CA LEU A 291 -7.87 6.45 -10.89
C LEU A 291 -6.68 7.38 -10.72
N LYS A 292 -5.49 6.85 -10.39
CA LYS A 292 -4.28 7.61 -10.06
C LYS A 292 -4.54 8.68 -8.99
N ASP A 293 -5.49 8.39 -8.10
CA ASP A 293 -5.92 9.30 -7.05
C ASP A 293 -5.50 8.73 -5.68
N VAL A 294 -4.69 9.50 -4.97
CA VAL A 294 -4.18 9.17 -3.63
C VAL A 294 -5.16 9.59 -2.52
N GLN A 295 -6.15 10.44 -2.82
CA GLN A 295 -7.09 10.94 -1.83
C GLN A 295 -7.90 9.80 -1.15
N PRO A 296 -8.47 8.83 -1.90
CA PRO A 296 -9.11 7.66 -1.29
C PRO A 296 -8.15 6.80 -0.45
N LEU A 297 -6.85 6.79 -0.79
CA LEU A 297 -5.85 6.07 0.00
C LEU A 297 -5.71 6.72 1.37
N LEU A 298 -5.65 8.04 1.43
CA LEU A 298 -5.50 8.78 2.69
C LEU A 298 -6.72 8.61 3.58
N GLU A 299 -7.92 8.72 3.00
CA GLU A 299 -9.19 8.46 3.70
C GLU A 299 -9.22 7.04 4.27
N THR A 300 -8.81 6.05 3.47
CA THR A 300 -8.79 4.64 3.88
C THR A 300 -7.73 4.37 4.95
N PHE A 301 -6.55 4.99 4.83
CA PHE A 301 -5.37 4.60 5.58
C PHE A 301 -5.00 5.50 6.76
N LEU A 302 -5.41 6.77 6.79
CA LEU A 302 -5.06 7.69 7.88
C LEU A 302 -6.20 7.93 8.88
N CYS A 303 -7.34 7.22 8.74
CA CYS A 303 -8.50 7.18 9.65
C CYS A 303 -9.24 8.51 9.86
N LEU A 304 -8.56 9.64 9.73
CA LEU A 304 -9.12 10.96 9.60
C LEU A 304 -8.72 11.50 8.23
N THR A 305 -9.50 12.45 7.73
CA THR A 305 -9.09 13.32 6.63
C THR A 305 -9.15 14.72 7.20
N PRO A 306 -8.10 15.55 7.06
CA PRO A 306 -8.20 16.95 7.44
C PRO A 306 -9.42 17.56 6.75
N ALA A 307 -10.22 18.35 7.47
CA ALA A 307 -11.43 18.96 6.91
C ALA A 307 -11.16 19.82 5.65
N GLY A 308 -9.90 20.24 5.45
CA GLY A 308 -9.43 20.97 4.26
C GLY A 308 -8.73 20.12 3.19
N GLY A 309 -8.73 18.78 3.32
CA GLY A 309 -7.97 17.89 2.43
C GLY A 309 -6.45 17.97 2.66
N LEU A 310 -5.68 17.34 1.77
CA LEU A 310 -4.22 17.54 1.75
C LEU A 310 -3.88 18.97 1.32
N PRO A 311 -2.88 19.61 1.95
CA PRO A 311 -2.31 20.84 1.42
C PRO A 311 -1.82 20.63 -0.02
N THR A 312 -2.16 21.53 -0.94
CA THR A 312 -1.74 21.43 -2.35
C THR A 312 -0.24 21.67 -2.56
N ASP A 313 0.42 22.31 -1.57
CA ASP A 313 1.82 22.74 -1.64
C ASP A 313 2.74 21.88 -0.74
N LEU A 314 2.53 20.56 -0.69
CA LEU A 314 3.39 19.64 0.08
C LEU A 314 4.81 19.50 -0.50
N ASP A 315 5.08 20.06 -1.68
CA ASP A 315 6.42 20.11 -2.27
C ASP A 315 7.39 21.01 -1.47
N GLN A 316 6.89 21.88 -0.60
CA GLN A 316 7.73 22.73 0.25
C GLN A 316 8.09 21.98 1.54
N PRO A 317 9.39 21.69 1.81
CA PRO A 317 9.79 20.88 2.97
C PRO A 317 9.28 21.42 4.30
N ALA A 318 9.34 22.74 4.51
CA ALA A 318 8.86 23.37 5.74
C ALA A 318 7.34 23.19 5.95
N ARG A 319 6.54 23.17 4.87
CA ARG A 319 5.09 22.94 4.97
C ARG A 319 4.78 21.46 5.16
N TYR A 320 5.52 20.59 4.50
CA TYR A 320 5.45 19.15 4.71
C TYR A 320 5.72 18.78 6.17
N ASP A 321 6.83 19.27 6.74
CA ASP A 321 7.19 19.02 8.13
C ASP A 321 6.13 19.52 9.10
N ALA A 322 5.61 20.74 8.88
CA ALA A 322 4.54 21.31 9.70
C ALA A 322 3.27 20.44 9.63
N PHE A 323 2.89 19.99 8.43
CA PHE A 323 1.74 19.12 8.23
C PHE A 323 1.91 17.78 8.94
N VAL A 324 3.06 17.11 8.77
CA VAL A 324 3.37 15.85 9.44
C VAL A 324 3.28 16.03 10.96
N VAL A 325 3.79 17.13 11.50
CA VAL A 325 3.76 17.42 12.94
C VAL A 325 2.34 17.64 13.46
N GLU A 326 1.57 18.51 12.81
CA GLU A 326 0.20 18.82 13.18
C GLU A 326 -0.67 17.55 13.10
N TYR A 327 -0.58 16.84 11.97
CA TYR A 327 -1.45 15.72 11.71
C TYR A 327 -1.14 14.50 12.58
N SER A 328 0.14 14.22 12.83
CA SER A 328 0.53 13.18 13.81
C SER A 328 0.04 13.49 15.22
N THR A 329 -0.01 14.77 15.62
CA THR A 329 -0.53 15.20 16.92
C THR A 329 -2.04 14.95 17.02
N ILE A 330 -2.79 15.31 15.98
CA ILE A 330 -4.24 15.04 15.91
C ILE A 330 -4.50 13.54 16.03
N LEU A 331 -3.77 12.69 15.28
CA LEU A 331 -3.95 11.25 15.35
C LEU A 331 -3.62 10.68 16.74
N ALA A 332 -2.53 11.15 17.37
CA ALA A 332 -2.14 10.71 18.71
C ALA A 332 -3.14 11.10 19.80
N GLN A 333 -3.84 12.23 19.63
CA GLN A 333 -4.89 12.68 20.55
C GLN A 333 -6.21 11.92 20.36
N ASN A 334 -6.52 11.49 19.13
CA ASN A 334 -7.81 10.88 18.80
C ASN A 334 -7.80 9.34 18.81
N TYR A 335 -6.62 8.71 18.76
CA TYR A 335 -6.49 7.26 18.68
C TYR A 335 -5.51 6.69 19.69
N THR A 336 -5.81 5.48 20.16
CA THR A 336 -4.89 4.71 21.00
C THR A 336 -3.69 4.22 20.20
N ALA A 337 -2.55 4.01 20.88
CA ALA A 337 -1.36 3.40 20.27
C ALA A 337 -1.67 2.08 19.56
N GLN A 338 -2.55 1.26 20.13
CA GLN A 338 -2.99 0.00 19.52
C GLN A 338 -3.71 0.24 18.18
N ARG A 339 -4.61 1.23 18.11
CA ARG A 339 -5.33 1.54 16.87
C ARG A 339 -4.38 2.07 15.80
N LEU A 340 -3.45 2.95 16.18
CA LEU A 340 -2.42 3.46 15.28
C LEU A 340 -1.49 2.36 14.76
N ALA A 341 -1.11 1.40 15.62
CA ALA A 341 -0.29 0.25 15.23
C ALA A 341 -1.02 -0.69 14.28
N CYS A 342 -2.32 -0.96 14.51
CA CYS A 342 -3.15 -1.69 13.56
C CYS A 342 -3.21 -0.99 12.21
N GLN A 343 -3.25 0.34 12.21
CA GLN A 343 -3.29 1.12 10.98
C GLN A 343 -1.95 1.10 10.24
N ALA A 344 -0.83 1.21 10.96
CA ALA A 344 0.50 1.04 10.40
C ALA A 344 0.65 -0.36 9.77
N ALA A 345 0.17 -1.41 10.42
CA ALA A 345 0.19 -2.76 9.85
C ALA A 345 -0.56 -2.86 8.51
N LYS A 346 -1.68 -2.14 8.35
CA LYS A 346 -2.42 -2.08 7.08
C LYS A 346 -1.67 -1.33 5.99
N ILE A 347 -1.07 -0.17 6.29
CA ILE A 347 -0.25 0.57 5.32
C ILE A 347 0.95 -0.28 4.88
N HIS A 348 1.62 -0.93 5.83
CA HIS A 348 2.72 -1.83 5.52
C HIS A 348 2.26 -3.01 4.65
N GLY A 349 1.11 -3.61 4.95
CA GLY A 349 0.51 -4.65 4.11
C GLY A 349 0.20 -4.16 2.69
N PHE A 350 -0.34 -2.96 2.54
CA PHE A 350 -0.61 -2.30 1.27
C PHE A 350 0.69 -2.05 0.47
N TRP A 351 1.73 -1.52 1.11
CA TRP A 351 3.07 -1.36 0.53
C TRP A 351 3.64 -2.71 0.07
N ARG A 352 3.54 -3.76 0.89
CA ARG A 352 4.02 -5.10 0.52
C ARG A 352 3.30 -5.67 -0.70
N ASN A 353 2.01 -5.38 -0.90
CA ASN A 353 1.31 -5.75 -2.13
C ASN A 353 1.89 -5.02 -3.34
N ALA A 354 2.08 -3.70 -3.24
CA ALA A 354 2.66 -2.91 -4.33
C ALA A 354 4.07 -3.38 -4.69
N TYR A 355 4.89 -3.65 -3.67
CA TYR A 355 6.21 -4.22 -3.82
C TYR A 355 6.17 -5.60 -4.51
N ALA A 356 5.31 -6.51 -4.03
CA ALA A 356 5.17 -7.86 -4.60
C ALA A 356 4.75 -7.81 -6.07
N LEU A 357 3.84 -6.92 -6.43
CA LEU A 357 3.36 -6.71 -7.80
C LEU A 357 4.35 -5.96 -8.70
N GLY A 358 5.40 -5.36 -8.13
CA GLY A 358 6.36 -4.56 -8.88
C GLY A 358 5.72 -3.28 -9.43
N ILE A 359 4.89 -2.62 -8.63
CA ILE A 359 4.28 -1.34 -8.96
C ILE A 359 5.30 -0.23 -8.70
N SER A 360 5.52 0.63 -9.69
CA SER A 360 6.40 1.81 -9.61
C SER A 360 5.59 3.03 -10.02
N ASP A 361 5.22 3.86 -9.06
CA ASP A 361 4.40 5.05 -9.25
C ASP A 361 4.82 6.13 -8.24
N VAL A 362 5.05 7.35 -8.72
CA VAL A 362 5.63 8.45 -7.92
C VAL A 362 4.63 8.92 -6.86
N ASP A 363 3.37 9.05 -7.22
CA ASP A 363 2.32 9.54 -6.32
C ASP A 363 2.03 8.50 -5.24
N LEU A 364 2.07 7.21 -5.60
CA LEU A 364 1.93 6.12 -4.64
C LEU A 364 3.11 6.06 -3.65
N GLN A 365 4.33 6.30 -4.12
CA GLN A 365 5.52 6.36 -3.26
C GLN A 365 5.41 7.54 -2.28
N ALA A 366 5.07 8.73 -2.78
CA ALA A 366 4.86 9.92 -1.95
C ALA A 366 3.77 9.70 -0.89
N PHE A 367 2.69 8.99 -1.24
CA PHE A 367 1.67 8.55 -0.29
C PHE A 367 2.28 7.66 0.82
N TYR A 368 3.09 6.66 0.48
CA TYR A 368 3.71 5.78 1.48
C TYR A 368 4.62 6.55 2.42
N ASP A 369 5.49 7.41 1.90
CA ASP A 369 6.45 8.18 2.69
C ASP A 369 5.72 9.07 3.71
N MET A 370 4.75 9.85 3.24
CA MET A 370 3.93 10.73 4.08
C MET A 370 3.09 9.96 5.10
N ALA A 371 2.31 8.97 4.65
CA ALA A 371 1.38 8.27 5.53
C ALA A 371 2.12 7.45 6.60
N TRP A 372 3.27 6.87 6.24
CA TRP A 372 4.13 6.16 7.19
C TRP A 372 4.74 7.09 8.22
N GLU A 373 5.30 8.23 7.78
CA GLU A 373 5.93 9.19 8.69
C GLU A 373 4.94 9.76 9.70
N VAL A 374 3.74 10.17 9.24
CA VAL A 374 2.63 10.62 10.08
C VAL A 374 2.29 9.58 11.15
N LEU A 375 2.09 8.31 10.75
CA LEU A 375 1.69 7.26 11.69
C LEU A 375 2.79 6.90 12.69
N MET A 376 4.05 6.83 12.24
CA MET A 376 5.17 6.54 13.14
C MET A 376 5.35 7.65 14.17
N LYS A 377 5.21 8.91 13.75
CA LYS A 377 5.27 10.06 14.67
C LYS A 377 4.08 10.06 15.63
N ALA A 378 2.87 9.75 15.16
CA ALA A 378 1.68 9.63 16.01
C ALA A 378 1.83 8.52 17.06
N LEU A 379 2.41 7.37 16.69
CA LEU A 379 2.68 6.26 17.60
C LEU A 379 3.62 6.68 18.74
N VAL A 380 4.72 7.37 18.41
CA VAL A 380 5.66 7.91 19.42
C VAL A 380 4.96 8.87 20.37
N LEU A 381 4.18 9.82 19.84
CA LEU A 381 3.45 10.79 20.65
C LEU A 381 2.42 10.10 21.57
N SER A 382 1.70 9.10 21.06
CA SER A 382 0.70 8.35 21.84
C SER A 382 1.31 7.49 22.95
N GLY A 383 2.51 6.93 22.73
CA GLY A 383 3.23 6.13 23.72
C GLY A 383 3.78 6.96 24.89
N ASN A 384 4.19 8.20 24.61
CA ASN A 384 4.67 9.14 25.62
C ASN A 384 3.53 9.77 26.45
N CYS A 385 2.29 9.68 25.96
CA CYS A 385 1.10 10.15 26.65
C CYS A 385 0.46 9.06 27.54
N ALA A 386 1.26 8.10 28.02
CA ALA A 386 0.79 7.18 29.05
C ALA A 386 0.25 8.01 30.21
N PRO A 387 -1.00 7.78 30.65
CA PRO A 387 -1.60 8.60 31.69
C PRO A 387 -0.67 8.56 32.88
N ALA A 388 -0.22 9.73 33.34
CA ALA A 388 0.27 9.86 34.69
C ALA A 388 -0.82 9.24 35.55
N ILE A 389 -0.56 8.06 36.10
CA ILE A 389 -1.42 7.44 37.09
C ILE A 389 -1.34 8.43 38.25
N VAL A 390 -2.27 9.37 38.29
CA VAL A 390 -2.52 10.20 39.46
C VAL A 390 -3.10 9.21 40.46
N SER A 391 -2.20 8.60 41.23
CA SER A 391 -2.53 7.87 42.44
C SER A 391 -3.24 8.85 43.35
N ALA A 392 -4.57 8.76 43.37
CA ALA A 392 -5.43 9.45 44.33
C ALA A 392 -5.36 8.74 45.69
#